data_AF-A0A7C1HYJ8-F1
#
_entry.id   AF-A0A7C1HYJ8-F1
#
_cell.length_a   1.000
_cell.length_b   1.000
_cell.length_c   1.000
_cell.angle_alpha   90.00
_cell.angle_beta   90.00
_cell.angle_gamma   90.00
#
_symmetry.space_group_name_H-M   'P 1'
#
loop_
_entity.id
_entity.type
_entity.pdbx_description
1 polymer ?
#
loop_
_entity_poly.entity_id
_entity_poly.type
_entity_poly.pdbx_seq_one_letter_code
_entity_poly.pdbx_strand_id
1 'polypeptide(L)' 'MKYRSVFLSDLHLGARWSRPEPLREFLGKVQCDFLYLVGDVIDGWKISSLSSLNQSHREILRRFATIANRAKVTYI' A
#
# COMPACT_ATOMS: atom_id res chain seq x y z
N MET A 1 -0.71 8.33 14.59
CA MET A 1 0.40 7.74 15.38
C MET A 1 1.69 7.86 14.57
N LYS A 2 2.80 8.24 15.20
CA LYS A 2 4.10 8.40 14.52
C LYS A 2 5.01 7.21 14.86
N TYR A 3 5.57 6.59 13.84
CA TYR A 3 6.48 5.46 13.94
C TYR A 3 7.81 5.81 13.26
N ARG A 4 8.90 5.17 13.66
CA ARG A 4 10.16 5.27 12.92
C ARG A 4 10.04 4.53 11.57
N SER A 5 9.58 3.28 11.63
CA SER A 5 9.46 2.41 10.46
C SER A 5 8.12 1.68 10.46
N VAL A 6 7.57 1.47 9.27
CA VAL A 6 6.36 0.67 9.02
C VAL A 6 6.72 -0.36 7.96
N PHE A 7 6.35 -1.62 8.21
CA PHE A 7 6.54 -2.73 7.29
C PHE A 7 5.18 -3.25 6.86
N LEU A 8 4.96 -3.37 5.56
CA LEU A 8 3.75 -3.92 4.96
C LEU A 8 4.14 -5.05 4.05
N SER A 9 3.56 -6.22 4.27
CA SER A 9 3.85 -7.44 3.51
C SER A 9 2.56 -8.11 3.07
N ASP A 10 2.64 -8.91 2.01
CA ASP A 10 1.55 -9.83 1.61
C ASP A 10 0.22 -9.09 1.35
N LEU A 11 0.29 -7.90 0.74
CA LEU A 11 -0.87 -7.05 0.56
C LEU A 11 -1.75 -7.51 -0.61
N HIS A 12 -1.15 -8.17 -1.60
CA HIS A 12 -1.86 -8.78 -2.72
C HIS A 12 -2.89 -7.82 -3.36
N LEU A 13 -2.50 -6.55 -3.55
CA LEU A 13 -3.41 -5.53 -4.04
C LEU A 13 -3.87 -5.91 -5.45
N GLY A 14 -5.19 -6.07 -5.61
CA GLY A 14 -5.83 -6.52 -6.85
C GLY A 14 -6.23 -7.99 -6.87
N ALA A 15 -5.84 -8.81 -5.90
CA ALA A 15 -6.42 -10.13 -5.73
C ALA A 15 -7.86 -10.08 -5.20
N ARG A 16 -8.65 -11.10 -5.57
CA ARG A 16 -10.03 -11.29 -5.10
C ARG A 16 -10.13 -11.37 -3.57
N TRP A 17 -9.09 -11.87 -2.92
CA TRP A 17 -9.06 -12.10 -1.48
C TRP A 17 -8.43 -10.95 -0.69
N SER A 18 -7.94 -9.91 -1.39
CA SER A 18 -7.33 -8.74 -0.73
C SER A 18 -8.37 -8.02 0.13
N ARG A 19 -7.94 -7.54 1.29
CA ARG A 19 -8.76 -6.76 2.24
C ARG A 19 -8.25 -5.32 2.29
N PRO A 20 -8.65 -4.46 1.33
CA PRO A 20 -8.07 -3.13 1.20
C PRO A 20 -8.58 -2.14 2.26
N GLU A 21 -9.77 -2.32 2.83
CA GLU A 21 -10.37 -1.36 3.76
C GLU A 21 -9.57 -1.20 5.07
N PRO A 22 -9.16 -2.27 5.78
CA PRO A 22 -8.33 -2.15 6.97
C PRO A 22 -6.97 -1.50 6.70
N LEU A 23 -6.33 -1.85 5.58
CA LEU A 23 -5.06 -1.26 5.16
C LEU A 23 -5.24 0.23 4.87
N ARG A 24 -6.30 0.60 4.15
CA ARG A 24 -6.62 2.00 3.86
C ARG A 24 -6.77 2.80 5.16
N GLU A 25 -7.55 2.30 6.11
CA GLU A 25 -7.75 2.98 7.39
C GLU A 25 -6.45 3.15 8.17
N PHE A 26 -5.63 2.10 8.24
CA PHE A 26 -4.31 2.14 8.87
C PHE A 26 -3.43 3.23 8.23
N LEU A 27 -3.33 3.24 6.90
CA LEU A 27 -2.55 4.23 6.16
C LEU A 27 -3.02 5.67 6.36
N GLY A 28 -4.28 5.88 6.76
CA GLY A 28 -4.82 7.22 7.07
C GLY A 28 -4.37 7.79 8.40
N LYS A 29 -4.00 6.90 9.32
CA LYS A 29 -3.66 7.26 10.71
C LYS A 29 -2.16 7.18 10.98
N VAL A 30 -1.41 6.52 10.09
CA VAL A 30 0.02 6.28 10.22
C VAL A 30 0.86 7.44 9.67
N GLN A 31 1.91 7.77 10.40
CA GLN A 31 3.02 8.59 9.92
C GLN A 31 4.30 7.84 10.22
N CYS A 32 5.23 7.81 9.28
CA CYS A 32 6.52 7.13 9.45
C CYS A 32 7.65 7.85 8.72
N ASP A 33 8.88 7.59 9.14
CA ASP A 33 10.07 8.07 8.44
C ASP A 33 10.48 7.08 7.34
N PHE A 34 10.25 5.78 7.57
CA PHE A 34 10.52 4.69 6.62
C PHE A 34 9.29 3.81 6.41
N LEU A 35 8.91 3.60 5.14
CA LEU A 35 7.90 2.63 4.74
C LEU A 35 8.56 1.52 3.91
N TYR A 36 8.48 0.29 4.41
CA TYR A 36 8.99 -0.89 3.73
C TYR A 36 7.82 -1.69 3.15
N LEU A 37 7.84 -1.88 1.84
CA LEU A 37 6.92 -2.69 1.07
C LEU A 37 7.61 -4.03 0.79
N VAL A 38 7.19 -5.09 1.48
CA VAL A 38 7.91 -6.37 1.52
C VAL A 38 7.14 -7.45 0.76
N GLY A 39 7.78 -8.07 -0.23
CA GLY A 39 7.18 -9.18 -0.98
C GLY A 39 6.03 -8.75 -1.89
N ASP A 40 4.96 -9.56 -1.96
CA ASP A 40 3.88 -9.38 -2.94
C ASP A 40 2.89 -8.26 -2.54
N VAL A 41 3.25 -7.02 -2.87
CA VAL A 41 2.40 -5.86 -2.57
C VAL A 41 1.31 -5.65 -3.61
N ILE A 42 1.61 -5.84 -4.89
CA ILE A 42 0.64 -5.73 -5.99
C ILE A 42 0.68 -7.03 -6.79
N ASP A 43 -0.46 -7.68 -6.97
CA ASP A 43 -0.57 -8.87 -7.82
C ASP A 43 -0.62 -8.46 -9.30
N GLY A 44 0.51 -7.98 -9.80
CA GLY A 44 0.66 -7.46 -11.16
C GLY A 44 0.48 -8.52 -12.26
N TRP A 45 0.56 -9.81 -11.93
CA TRP A 45 0.41 -10.90 -12.90
C TRP A 45 -1.01 -11.08 -13.46
N LYS A 46 -2.04 -10.48 -12.84
CA LYS A 46 -3.43 -10.53 -13.33
C LYS A 46 -4.01 -9.17 -13.71
N ILE A 47 -3.29 -8.09 -13.43
CA ILE A 47 -3.76 -6.73 -13.68
C ILE A 47 -3.23 -6.31 -15.05
N SER A 48 -4.08 -6.37 -16.07
CA SER A 48 -3.74 -5.87 -17.41
C SER A 48 -3.49 -4.36 -17.45
N SER A 49 -3.99 -3.63 -16.43
CA SER A 49 -3.73 -2.20 -16.22
C SER A 49 -4.12 -1.78 -14.80
N LEU A 50 -3.34 -0.88 -14.18
CA LEU A 50 -3.70 -0.25 -12.89
C LEU A 50 -5.11 0.37 -12.88
N SER A 51 -5.67 0.69 -14.05
CA SER A 51 -7.04 1.16 -14.23
C SER A 51 -8.12 0.13 -13.85
N SER A 52 -7.81 -1.17 -13.90
CA SER A 52 -8.77 -2.24 -13.56
C SER A 52 -8.91 -2.47 -12.05
N LEU A 53 -8.06 -1.83 -11.23
CA LEU A 53 -8.17 -1.88 -9.77
C LEU A 53 -9.45 -1.19 -9.30
N ASN A 54 -10.14 -1.78 -8.32
CA ASN A 54 -11.30 -1.15 -7.71
C ASN A 54 -10.91 0.12 -6.92
N GLN A 55 -11.90 0.91 -6.50
CA GLN A 55 -11.66 2.20 -5.85
C GLN A 55 -10.82 2.09 -4.57
N SER A 56 -11.05 1.08 -3.72
CA SER A 56 -10.32 0.90 -2.46
C SER A 56 -8.82 0.67 -2.70
N HIS A 57 -8.46 -0.15 -3.69
CA HIS A 57 -7.08 -0.39 -4.07
C HIS A 57 -6.40 0.89 -4.62
N ARG A 58 -7.10 1.66 -5.46
CA ARG A 58 -6.58 2.96 -5.95
C ARG A 58 -6.34 3.94 -4.82
N GLU A 59 -7.18 3.95 -3.80
CA GLU A 59 -7.01 4.83 -2.65
C GLU A 59 -5.77 4.47 -1.83
N ILE A 60 -5.45 3.18 -1.69
CA ILE A 60 -4.21 2.72 -1.07
C ILE A 60 -2.98 3.21 -1.86
N LEU A 61 -2.99 3.05 -3.18
CA LEU A 61 -1.88 3.54 -4.02
C LEU A 61 -1.67 5.05 -3.87
N ARG A 62 -2.76 5.83 -3.83
CA ARG A 62 -2.67 7.28 -3.55
C ARG A 62 -2.09 7.56 -2.18
N ARG A 63 -2.44 6.78 -1.14
CA ARG A 63 -1.88 6.94 0.20
C ARG A 63 -0.39 6.60 0.24
N PHE A 64 0.06 5.57 -0.49
CA PHE A 64 1.49 5.29 -0.65
C PHE A 64 2.23 6.47 -1.30
N ALA A 65 1.68 7.05 -2.37
CA ALA A 65 2.26 8.24 -3.00
C ALA A 65 2.31 9.44 -2.03
N THR A 66 1.24 9.68 -1.27
CA THR A 66 1.23 10.72 -0.22
C THR A 66 2.28 10.48 0.86
N ILE A 67 2.49 9.23 1.27
CA ILE A 67 3.52 8.87 2.25
C ILE A 67 4.92 9.06 1.64
N ALA A 68 5.13 8.72 0.37
CA ALA A 68 6.40 8.87 -0.33
C ALA A 68 6.88 10.33 -0.43
N ASN A 69 5.96 11.31 -0.39
CA ASN A 69 6.33 12.73 -0.36
C ASN A 69 6.99 13.17 0.97
N ARG A 70 6.91 12.36 2.03
CA ARG A 70 7.36 12.73 3.38
C ARG A 70 8.15 11.64 4.11
N ALA A 71 8.26 10.45 3.52
CA ALA A 71 8.90 9.28 4.11
C ALA A 71 9.70 8.57 3.03
N LYS A 72 10.79 7.90 3.42
CA LYS A 72 11.53 7.03 2.50
C LYS A 72 10.75 5.74 2.30
N VAL A 73 10.31 5.50 1.07
CA VAL A 73 9.65 4.23 0.69
C VAL A 73 10.70 3.31 0.07
N THR A 74 10.74 2.06 0.51
CA THR A 74 11.66 1.04 -0.01
C THR A 74 10.88 -0.24 -0.27
N TYR A 75 11.03 -0.79 -1.47
CA TYR A 75 10.49 -2.09 -1.83
C TYR A 75 11.57 -3.15 -1.59
N ILE A 76 11.22 -4.24 -0.92
CA ILE A 76 12.11 -5.36 -0.57
C ILE A 76 11.51 -6.65 -1.09
#